data_AF-A0A239Q2H5-F1
#
_entry.id   AF-A0A239Q2H5-F1
#
_cell.length_a   1.000
_cell.length_b   1.000
_cell.length_c   1.000
_cell.angle_alpha   90.00
_cell.angle_beta   90.00
_cell.angle_gamma   90.00
#
_symmetry.space_group_name_H-M   'P 1'
#
loop_
_entity.id
_entity.type
_entity.pdbx_description
1 polymer ?
#
loop_
_entity_poly.entity_id
_entity_poly.type
_entity_poly.pdbx_seq_one_letter_code
_entity_poly.pdbx_strand_id
1 'polypeptide(L)'
;MATFTSGTATEYAQQILGSGATINSVTQIGNGAQIRIFDDAADAVSQGVAPQNSGLIISTGNAYNFNDGDSTNDHLSDSLDSSGDAQLETTVGSGGSADAAGLVINFTANASGSFTVPFTFMTEEYPQYFNSGFSDAAAVYLDGVLVPISDQTGGYFNIDSTENGAYLSNGDTDDTLSYDSTDFNAIKTGVATLNVVEGQTYELKIVIADFGDSNYNSALMIGSDALFCFARGTLIETADGPRPVESLKPGDLVKTRDNGLKPVEWLGMTHVDAHRLADQPKLCPVRICAGALGQSADGESLPTRDLIVSPQHRVLVRSKIANRMADTPEVLVPAIRLTDLPGIEQYSPEQGVDYFHILFDRHEIVYSEGAQTESLYTGPEVLKSLSSEAREEISALFPELCDPENLAQPARPLFVAKKARKLVARHLHNKQPIYGDITL
;
A
#
# COMPACT_ATOMS: atom_id res chain seq x y z
N MET A 1 -1.44 -9.41 6.30
CA MET A 1 -1.56 -9.44 4.82
C MET A 1 -2.98 -9.81 4.48
N ALA A 2 -3.72 -9.18 3.58
CA ALA A 2 -4.78 -9.97 2.96
C ALA A 2 -4.14 -11.28 2.48
N THR A 3 -4.62 -12.44 2.93
CA THR A 3 -4.28 -13.66 2.18
C THR A 3 -5.20 -13.56 1.01
N PHE A 4 -4.68 -12.97 -0.04
CA PHE A 4 -5.10 -13.36 -1.35
C PHE A 4 -4.84 -14.89 -1.42
N THR A 5 -5.89 -15.70 -1.24
CA THR A 5 -5.87 -17.14 -1.50
C THR A 5 -6.17 -17.34 -2.99
N SER A 6 -5.57 -18.35 -3.65
CA SER A 6 -6.00 -18.73 -4.99
C SER A 6 -7.53 -18.74 -5.03
N GLY A 7 -8.11 -17.87 -5.86
CA GLY A 7 -9.45 -17.37 -5.59
C GLY A 7 -10.26 -17.21 -6.85
N THR A 8 -11.57 -17.23 -6.66
CA THR A 8 -12.52 -16.90 -7.73
C THR A 8 -12.52 -15.39 -7.97
N ALA A 9 -12.99 -14.92 -9.13
CA ALA A 9 -13.12 -13.49 -9.43
C ALA A 9 -13.88 -12.70 -8.32
N THR A 10 -14.80 -13.37 -7.62
CA THR A 10 -15.51 -12.84 -6.44
C THR A 10 -14.59 -12.47 -5.28
N GLU A 11 -13.55 -13.26 -5.01
CA GLU A 11 -12.59 -12.98 -3.94
C GLU A 11 -11.71 -11.78 -4.28
N TYR A 12 -11.38 -11.57 -5.56
CA TYR A 12 -10.66 -10.38 -6.01
C TYR A 12 -11.51 -9.12 -5.83
N ALA A 13 -12.78 -9.17 -6.23
CA ALA A 13 -13.71 -8.07 -6.06
C ALA A 13 -13.93 -7.68 -4.60
N GLN A 14 -14.07 -8.67 -3.71
CA GLN A 14 -14.23 -8.43 -2.28
C GLN A 14 -12.99 -7.76 -1.67
N GLN A 15 -11.80 -8.00 -2.21
CA GLN A 15 -10.55 -7.38 -1.76
C GLN A 15 -10.36 -5.95 -2.27
N ILE A 16 -10.90 -5.64 -3.44
CA ILE A 16 -10.91 -4.29 -4.01
C ILE A 16 -11.90 -3.39 -3.27
N LEU A 17 -13.12 -3.88 -3.00
CA LEU A 17 -14.21 -3.05 -2.47
C LEU A 17 -14.41 -3.16 -0.96
N GLY A 18 -13.84 -4.18 -0.30
CA GLY A 18 -13.97 -4.39 1.14
C GLY A 18 -15.40 -4.65 1.61
N SER A 19 -15.63 -4.63 2.93
CA SER A 19 -16.95 -4.90 3.53
C SER A 19 -17.99 -3.79 3.31
N GLY A 20 -17.55 -2.63 2.81
CA GLY A 20 -18.45 -1.55 2.42
C GLY A 20 -19.28 -1.87 1.17
N ALA A 21 -19.06 -3.01 0.53
CA ALA A 21 -19.82 -3.46 -0.63
C ALA A 21 -20.23 -4.94 -0.49
N THR A 22 -21.45 -5.25 -0.89
CA THR A 22 -21.92 -6.61 -1.15
C THR A 22 -21.72 -6.93 -2.63
N ILE A 23 -20.86 -7.90 -2.95
CA ILE A 23 -20.62 -8.33 -4.32
C ILE A 23 -21.82 -9.13 -4.83
N ASN A 24 -22.43 -8.64 -5.92
CA ASN A 24 -23.58 -9.27 -6.57
C ASN A 24 -23.13 -10.28 -7.64
N SER A 25 -22.13 -9.90 -8.44
CA SER A 25 -21.49 -10.78 -9.43
C SER A 25 -20.12 -10.25 -9.84
N VAL A 26 -19.28 -11.12 -10.37
CA VAL A 26 -18.00 -10.75 -10.98
C VAL A 26 -17.80 -11.49 -12.27
N THR A 27 -17.38 -10.78 -13.30
CA THR A 27 -16.97 -11.32 -14.60
C THR A 27 -15.51 -10.97 -14.83
N GLN A 28 -14.70 -11.97 -15.18
CA GLN A 28 -13.32 -11.74 -15.58
C GLN A 28 -13.26 -11.37 -17.08
N ILE A 29 -12.39 -10.41 -17.40
CA ILE A 29 -11.98 -10.06 -18.75
C ILE A 29 -10.68 -10.81 -19.04
N GLY A 30 -10.57 -11.41 -20.22
CA GLY A 30 -9.36 -12.11 -20.66
C GLY A 30 -9.21 -13.54 -20.13
N ASN A 31 -7.98 -14.02 -20.15
CA ASN A 31 -7.55 -15.36 -19.76
C ASN A 31 -7.33 -15.47 -18.23
N GLY A 32 -7.62 -16.65 -17.66
CA GLY A 32 -7.39 -16.98 -16.25
C GLY A 32 -5.94 -16.77 -15.77
N ALA A 33 -4.96 -16.88 -16.66
CA ALA A 33 -3.54 -16.67 -16.36
C ALA A 33 -3.15 -15.19 -16.20
N GLN A 34 -3.96 -14.25 -16.69
CA GLN A 34 -3.68 -12.81 -16.66
C GLN A 34 -3.97 -12.17 -15.31
N ILE A 35 -4.62 -12.89 -14.39
CA ILE A 35 -4.97 -12.36 -13.08
C ILE A 35 -4.48 -13.33 -12.03
N ARG A 36 -3.64 -12.81 -11.13
CA ARG A 36 -3.26 -13.56 -9.95
C ARG A 36 -3.10 -12.64 -8.76
N ILE A 37 -2.75 -13.30 -7.70
CA ILE A 37 -2.42 -12.75 -6.42
C ILE A 37 -0.92 -12.60 -6.34
N PHE A 38 -0.45 -11.46 -5.86
CA PHE A 38 0.95 -11.30 -5.46
C PHE A 38 1.10 -11.20 -3.93
N ASP A 39 2.23 -11.67 -3.42
CA ASP A 39 2.71 -11.54 -2.05
C ASP A 39 4.19 -11.13 -2.07
N ASP A 40 4.50 -9.92 -1.59
CA ASP A 40 5.85 -9.35 -1.49
C ASP A 40 6.86 -10.29 -0.79
N ALA A 41 6.40 -11.14 0.13
CA ALA A 41 7.27 -12.09 0.79
C ALA A 41 7.78 -13.22 -0.13
N ALA A 42 7.01 -13.57 -1.17
CA ALA A 42 7.27 -14.64 -2.13
C ALA A 42 7.76 -14.08 -3.48
N ASP A 43 7.12 -13.02 -3.97
CA ASP A 43 7.36 -12.38 -5.27
C ASP A 43 8.42 -11.26 -5.21
N ALA A 44 9.16 -11.14 -4.09
CA ALA A 44 10.31 -10.24 -3.92
C ALA A 44 10.18 -8.81 -4.49
N VAL A 45 8.98 -8.21 -4.44
CA VAL A 45 8.70 -6.94 -5.12
C VAL A 45 9.55 -5.82 -4.52
N SER A 46 10.16 -4.99 -5.38
CA SER A 46 11.04 -3.91 -4.91
C SER A 46 10.22 -2.79 -4.22
N GLN A 47 10.89 -1.96 -3.40
CA GLN A 47 10.22 -0.85 -2.72
C GLN A 47 9.69 0.18 -3.72
N GLY A 48 8.41 0.52 -3.64
CA GLY A 48 7.76 1.55 -4.47
C GLY A 48 7.02 1.01 -5.70
N VAL A 49 6.93 -0.31 -5.85
CA VAL A 49 6.25 -0.94 -7.00
C VAL A 49 4.94 -1.60 -6.58
N ALA A 50 4.97 -2.43 -5.54
CA ALA A 50 3.73 -2.92 -4.98
C ALA A 50 3.06 -1.84 -4.11
N PRO A 51 1.77 -1.53 -4.32
CA PRO A 51 1.05 -0.60 -3.46
C PRO A 51 0.95 -1.10 -2.01
N GLN A 52 1.15 -2.42 -1.79
CA GLN A 52 1.12 -3.11 -0.50
C GLN A 52 1.95 -4.40 -0.53
N ASN A 53 2.15 -5.05 0.63
CA ASN A 53 2.86 -6.36 0.71
C ASN A 53 2.11 -7.55 0.06
N SER A 54 0.88 -7.35 -0.41
CA SER A 54 0.08 -8.35 -1.13
C SER A 54 -1.06 -7.64 -1.83
N GLY A 55 -1.40 -8.04 -3.04
CA GLY A 55 -2.39 -7.37 -3.88
C GLY A 55 -2.92 -8.27 -5.00
N LEU A 56 -3.80 -7.71 -5.83
CA LEU A 56 -4.11 -8.30 -7.13
C LEU A 56 -3.08 -7.80 -8.13
N ILE A 57 -2.60 -8.67 -9.01
CA ILE A 57 -1.90 -8.28 -10.23
C ILE A 57 -2.73 -8.73 -11.42
N ILE A 58 -2.98 -7.79 -12.33
CA ILE A 58 -3.64 -8.00 -13.62
C ILE A 58 -2.60 -7.66 -14.68
N SER A 59 -2.39 -8.55 -15.63
CA SER A 59 -1.32 -8.45 -16.63
C SER A 59 -1.91 -8.60 -18.02
N THR A 60 -1.39 -7.89 -19.01
CA THR A 60 -1.70 -8.20 -20.41
C THR A 60 -1.08 -9.52 -20.85
N GLY A 61 0.06 -9.89 -20.26
CA GLY A 61 0.64 -11.24 -20.35
C GLY A 61 0.25 -12.22 -19.25
N ASN A 62 1.05 -13.27 -19.06
CA ASN A 62 0.83 -14.24 -17.99
C ASN A 62 1.31 -13.71 -16.63
N ALA A 63 0.35 -13.34 -15.76
CA ALA A 63 0.65 -12.76 -14.47
C ALA A 63 1.47 -13.68 -13.55
N TYR A 64 1.49 -15.00 -13.79
CA TYR A 64 2.29 -15.96 -13.02
C TYR A 64 3.80 -15.89 -13.32
N ASN A 65 4.20 -15.26 -14.44
CA ASN A 65 5.60 -15.04 -14.76
C ASN A 65 6.20 -13.86 -13.99
N PHE A 66 5.36 -13.00 -13.40
CA PHE A 66 5.82 -11.86 -12.61
C PHE A 66 6.75 -12.32 -11.47
N ASN A 67 8.03 -11.93 -11.52
CA ASN A 67 9.06 -12.21 -10.52
C ASN A 67 9.08 -13.67 -10.02
N ASP A 68 8.95 -14.64 -10.93
CA ASP A 68 8.84 -16.07 -10.62
C ASP A 68 10.16 -16.74 -10.19
N GLY A 69 11.26 -15.99 -10.24
CA GLY A 69 12.59 -16.42 -9.83
C GLY A 69 13.35 -17.26 -10.86
N ASP A 70 12.84 -17.42 -12.09
CA ASP A 70 13.58 -17.98 -13.22
C ASP A 70 14.47 -16.89 -13.86
N SER A 71 15.75 -17.19 -14.05
CA SER A 71 16.71 -16.27 -14.67
C SER A 71 16.70 -16.34 -16.21
N THR A 72 15.71 -16.99 -16.81
CA THR A 72 15.68 -17.27 -18.26
C THR A 72 14.38 -16.89 -18.97
N ASN A 73 13.33 -16.51 -18.23
CA ASN A 73 12.06 -16.05 -18.76
C ASN A 73 11.44 -15.02 -17.82
N ASP A 74 12.14 -13.91 -17.70
CA ASP A 74 11.91 -12.81 -16.79
C ASP A 74 10.94 -11.75 -17.33
N HIS A 75 10.26 -12.05 -18.43
CA HIS A 75 9.26 -11.17 -19.02
C HIS A 75 7.85 -11.71 -18.80
N LEU A 76 6.90 -10.81 -18.58
CA LEU A 76 5.48 -11.13 -18.70
C LEU A 76 5.11 -11.51 -20.15
N SER A 77 5.98 -11.19 -21.12
CA SER A 77 5.90 -11.40 -22.57
C SER A 77 5.42 -12.80 -22.99
N ASP A 78 4.10 -13.01 -22.94
CA ASP A 78 3.39 -14.17 -23.44
C ASP A 78 2.11 -13.67 -24.11
N SER A 79 1.89 -14.08 -25.37
CA SER A 79 0.65 -13.74 -26.10
C SER A 79 -0.40 -14.76 -25.71
N LEU A 80 -1.44 -14.30 -25.02
CA LEU A 80 -2.55 -15.17 -24.58
C LEU A 80 -3.71 -15.19 -25.58
N ASP A 81 -3.55 -14.48 -26.71
CA ASP A 81 -4.48 -14.35 -27.84
C ASP A 81 -5.91 -13.96 -27.40
N SER A 82 -6.00 -13.18 -26.33
CA SER A 82 -7.27 -12.67 -25.82
C SER A 82 -7.72 -11.41 -26.57
N SER A 83 -9.04 -11.20 -26.61
CA SER A 83 -9.61 -10.05 -27.31
C SER A 83 -9.28 -8.73 -26.59
N GLY A 84 -9.18 -7.63 -27.33
CA GLY A 84 -9.13 -6.28 -26.76
C GLY A 84 -10.41 -5.83 -26.06
N ASP A 85 -10.41 -4.57 -25.59
CA ASP A 85 -11.52 -3.91 -24.89
C ASP A 85 -11.96 -2.61 -25.59
N ALA A 86 -13.13 -2.65 -26.23
CA ALA A 86 -13.65 -1.51 -27.01
C ALA A 86 -13.92 -0.23 -26.19
N GLN A 87 -14.20 -0.36 -24.89
CA GLN A 87 -14.42 0.81 -24.02
C GLN A 87 -13.08 1.50 -23.72
N LEU A 88 -12.04 0.71 -23.44
CA LEU A 88 -10.68 1.21 -23.29
C LEU A 88 -10.16 1.84 -24.59
N GLU A 89 -10.39 1.23 -25.75
CA GLU A 89 -10.06 1.80 -27.07
C GLU A 89 -10.69 3.19 -27.27
N THR A 90 -11.96 3.33 -26.88
CA THR A 90 -12.66 4.62 -26.96
C THR A 90 -12.03 5.68 -26.05
N THR A 91 -11.62 5.29 -24.84
CA THR A 91 -10.95 6.17 -23.87
C THR A 91 -9.56 6.61 -24.35
N VAL A 92 -8.77 5.68 -24.88
CA VAL A 92 -7.42 5.95 -25.40
C VAL A 92 -7.48 6.74 -26.71
N GLY A 93 -8.54 6.55 -27.51
CA GLY A 93 -8.70 7.19 -28.81
C GLY A 93 -7.89 6.53 -29.93
N SER A 94 -7.43 5.30 -29.71
CA SER A 94 -6.72 4.47 -30.68
C SER A 94 -7.59 3.29 -31.14
N GLY A 95 -7.39 2.85 -32.38
CA GLY A 95 -8.16 1.77 -32.98
C GLY A 95 -7.43 0.44 -32.81
N GLY A 96 -7.86 -0.36 -31.84
CA GLY A 96 -7.45 -1.75 -31.68
C GLY A 96 -6.58 -1.97 -30.45
N SER A 97 -7.11 -2.80 -29.55
CA SER A 97 -6.40 -3.39 -28.43
C SER A 97 -6.37 -4.91 -28.55
N ALA A 98 -5.40 -5.53 -27.89
CA ALA A 98 -5.29 -6.98 -27.73
C ALA A 98 -5.11 -7.32 -26.25
N ASP A 99 -5.23 -8.59 -25.94
CA ASP A 99 -4.91 -9.15 -24.65
C ASP A 99 -5.51 -8.44 -23.43
N ALA A 100 -6.76 -7.98 -23.55
CA ALA A 100 -7.42 -7.27 -22.47
C ALA A 100 -7.65 -8.21 -21.27
N ALA A 101 -7.23 -7.74 -20.10
CA ALA A 101 -7.35 -8.42 -18.82
C ALA A 101 -8.03 -7.52 -17.79
N GLY A 102 -8.83 -8.09 -16.89
CA GLY A 102 -9.55 -7.27 -15.93
C GLY A 102 -10.71 -7.93 -15.21
N LEU A 103 -11.47 -7.11 -14.50
CA LEU A 103 -12.65 -7.51 -13.76
C LEU A 103 -13.80 -6.53 -14.01
N VAL A 104 -15.01 -7.07 -14.18
CA VAL A 104 -16.28 -6.34 -14.10
C VAL A 104 -17.00 -6.83 -12.85
N ILE A 105 -17.21 -5.93 -11.89
CA ILE A 105 -17.70 -6.20 -10.55
C ILE A 105 -19.04 -5.49 -10.39
N ASN A 106 -20.11 -6.25 -10.25
CA ASN A 106 -21.40 -5.70 -9.83
C ASN A 106 -21.47 -5.77 -8.30
N PHE A 107 -21.70 -4.65 -7.64
CA PHE A 107 -21.77 -4.60 -6.18
C PHE A 107 -22.85 -3.63 -5.67
N THR A 108 -23.37 -3.90 -4.48
CA THR A 108 -24.28 -3.00 -3.76
C THR A 108 -23.52 -2.35 -2.62
N ALA A 109 -23.54 -1.02 -2.52
CA ALA A 109 -22.89 -0.32 -1.42
C ALA A 109 -23.63 -0.53 -0.11
N ASN A 110 -22.91 -0.91 0.95
CA ASN A 110 -23.44 -1.13 2.30
C ASN A 110 -23.41 0.14 3.15
N ALA A 111 -22.74 1.19 2.69
CA ALA A 111 -22.70 2.52 3.31
C ALA A 111 -22.49 3.58 2.24
N SER A 112 -22.94 4.81 2.51
CA SER A 112 -22.64 5.96 1.66
C SER A 112 -21.24 6.48 1.99
N GLY A 113 -20.51 6.93 0.98
CA GLY A 113 -19.16 7.45 1.14
C GLY A 113 -18.30 7.12 -0.07
N SER A 114 -16.99 7.10 0.14
CA SER A 114 -16.02 6.93 -0.95
C SER A 114 -15.11 5.75 -0.72
N PHE A 115 -14.97 4.90 -1.74
CA PHE A 115 -13.98 3.84 -1.79
C PHE A 115 -12.78 4.30 -2.61
N THR A 116 -11.59 4.19 -2.05
CA THR A 116 -10.35 4.48 -2.76
C THR A 116 -9.66 3.19 -3.15
N VAL A 117 -9.31 3.07 -4.43
CA VAL A 117 -8.62 1.90 -4.96
C VAL A 117 -7.24 2.33 -5.45
N PRO A 118 -6.16 1.96 -4.75
CA PRO A 118 -4.81 2.31 -5.16
C PRO A 118 -4.28 1.36 -6.24
N PHE A 119 -3.64 1.95 -7.25
CA PHE A 119 -3.07 1.26 -8.39
C PHE A 119 -1.58 1.57 -8.58
N THR A 120 -0.83 0.54 -8.95
CA THR A 120 0.49 0.69 -9.58
C THR A 120 0.45 0.07 -10.96
N PHE A 121 0.73 0.87 -11.99
CA PHE A 121 0.91 0.43 -13.36
C PHE A 121 2.40 0.28 -13.65
N MET A 122 2.78 -0.82 -14.28
CA MET A 122 4.16 -1.14 -14.64
C MET A 122 4.18 -1.60 -16.10
N THR A 123 5.23 -1.21 -16.84
CA THR A 123 5.38 -1.62 -18.25
C THR A 123 6.83 -1.96 -18.60
N GLU A 124 6.99 -2.96 -19.45
CA GLU A 124 8.25 -3.33 -20.12
C GLU A 124 8.49 -2.48 -21.37
N GLU A 125 7.47 -1.82 -21.90
CA GLU A 125 7.52 -1.13 -23.21
C GLU A 125 8.35 0.17 -23.20
N TYR A 126 8.69 0.66 -22.03
CA TYR A 126 9.50 1.86 -21.86
C TYR A 126 11.00 1.51 -21.82
N PRO A 127 11.91 2.30 -22.42
CA PRO A 127 11.67 3.47 -23.27
C PRO A 127 11.42 3.12 -24.75
N GLN A 128 11.49 1.85 -25.14
CA GLN A 128 11.56 1.38 -26.53
C GLN A 128 10.37 1.88 -27.37
N TYR A 129 9.17 1.90 -26.79
CA TYR A 129 7.91 2.26 -27.47
C TYR A 129 7.27 3.53 -26.92
N PHE A 130 8.04 4.37 -26.21
CA PHE A 130 7.55 5.67 -25.77
C PHE A 130 7.20 6.58 -26.96
N ASN A 131 5.97 7.12 -26.99
CA ASN A 131 5.45 8.03 -28.03
C ASN A 131 5.47 7.40 -29.44
N SER A 132 5.08 6.12 -29.52
CA SER A 132 5.09 5.31 -30.73
C SER A 132 3.69 4.84 -31.17
N GLY A 133 2.67 4.97 -30.33
CA GLY A 133 1.34 4.41 -30.57
C GLY A 133 1.13 2.99 -30.01
N PHE A 134 2.18 2.40 -29.43
CA PHE A 134 2.18 1.00 -29.01
C PHE A 134 2.01 0.81 -27.49
N SER A 135 2.02 1.88 -26.68
CA SER A 135 1.97 1.66 -25.22
C SER A 135 0.60 1.20 -24.72
N ASP A 136 0.63 0.17 -23.88
CA ASP A 136 -0.50 -0.41 -23.18
C ASP A 136 -1.23 0.64 -22.33
N ALA A 137 -2.50 0.35 -22.04
CA ALA A 137 -3.31 1.22 -21.22
C ALA A 137 -4.11 0.46 -20.17
N ALA A 138 -4.39 1.13 -19.04
CA ALA A 138 -5.30 0.65 -18.02
C ALA A 138 -6.26 1.74 -17.55
N ALA A 139 -7.52 1.39 -17.34
CA ALA A 139 -8.56 2.33 -16.90
C ALA A 139 -9.53 1.70 -15.91
N VAL A 140 -10.23 2.59 -15.18
CA VAL A 140 -11.29 2.25 -14.22
C VAL A 140 -12.58 2.93 -14.63
N TYR A 141 -13.69 2.20 -14.62
CA TYR A 141 -15.01 2.72 -14.94
C TYR A 141 -16.00 2.37 -13.83
N LEU A 142 -16.93 3.29 -13.56
CA LEU A 142 -18.07 3.08 -12.68
C LEU A 142 -19.34 3.40 -13.47
N ASP A 143 -20.23 2.42 -13.61
CA ASP A 143 -21.45 2.50 -14.44
C ASP A 143 -21.17 2.98 -15.88
N GLY A 144 -20.06 2.49 -16.45
CA GLY A 144 -19.62 2.82 -17.81
C GLY A 144 -18.93 4.18 -17.95
N VAL A 145 -18.87 4.98 -16.88
CA VAL A 145 -18.21 6.29 -16.87
C VAL A 145 -16.78 6.14 -16.38
N LEU A 146 -15.81 6.73 -17.09
CA LEU A 146 -14.41 6.75 -16.68
C LEU A 146 -14.28 7.38 -15.29
N VAL A 147 -13.67 6.66 -14.36
CA VAL A 147 -13.25 7.18 -13.06
C VAL A 147 -11.82 7.67 -13.21
N PRO A 148 -11.56 8.99 -13.12
CA PRO A 148 -10.22 9.51 -13.29
C PRO A 148 -9.26 8.92 -12.25
N ILE A 149 -8.19 8.29 -12.74
CA ILE A 149 -7.07 7.87 -11.91
C ILE A 149 -6.19 9.09 -11.63
N SER A 150 -5.88 9.35 -10.37
CA SER A 150 -5.08 10.53 -10.01
C SER A 150 -3.71 10.54 -10.69
N ASP A 151 -3.23 11.74 -11.02
CA ASP A 151 -1.91 12.00 -11.60
C ASP A 151 -1.69 11.37 -12.99
N GLN A 152 -2.79 10.93 -13.62
CA GLN A 152 -2.79 10.46 -15.00
C GLN A 152 -3.50 11.49 -15.89
N THR A 153 -2.75 12.07 -16.82
CA THR A 153 -3.32 12.91 -17.87
C THR A 153 -4.33 12.09 -18.68
N GLY A 154 -5.58 12.57 -18.77
CA GLY A 154 -6.68 11.82 -19.38
C GLY A 154 -7.43 10.86 -18.44
N GLY A 155 -6.93 10.64 -17.22
CA GLY A 155 -7.60 9.84 -16.18
C GLY A 155 -7.42 8.33 -16.29
N TYR A 156 -6.48 7.84 -17.11
CA TYR A 156 -6.15 6.43 -17.29
C TYR A 156 -4.62 6.25 -17.40
N PHE A 157 -4.09 5.07 -17.08
CA PHE A 157 -2.67 4.78 -17.29
C PHE A 157 -2.39 4.53 -18.75
N ASN A 158 -1.37 5.20 -19.28
CA ASN A 158 -0.76 4.94 -20.58
C ASN A 158 0.61 5.64 -20.60
N ILE A 159 1.59 5.10 -21.33
CA ILE A 159 2.97 5.65 -21.41
C ILE A 159 3.27 6.31 -22.77
N ASP A 160 2.30 6.41 -23.66
CA ASP A 160 2.44 6.94 -25.02
C ASP A 160 2.31 8.49 -25.14
N SER A 161 2.18 9.23 -24.04
CA SER A 161 2.03 10.69 -24.06
C SER A 161 3.26 11.47 -23.58
N THR A 162 3.57 12.58 -24.27
CA THR A 162 4.62 13.53 -23.83
C THR A 162 4.23 14.34 -22.60
N GLU A 163 2.97 14.26 -22.17
CA GLU A 163 2.41 14.90 -20.96
C GLU A 163 2.24 13.90 -19.80
N ASN A 164 2.91 12.75 -19.88
CA ASN A 164 2.93 11.80 -18.78
C ASN A 164 3.50 12.46 -17.51
N GLY A 165 2.80 12.34 -16.40
CA GLY A 165 3.35 12.65 -15.07
C GLY A 165 4.65 11.90 -14.80
N ALA A 166 5.35 12.27 -13.73
CA ALA A 166 6.60 11.63 -13.33
C ALA A 166 6.42 10.10 -13.20
N TYR A 167 7.22 9.33 -13.95
CA TYR A 167 7.35 7.88 -13.79
C TYR A 167 8.71 7.56 -13.17
N LEU A 168 8.77 6.46 -12.43
CA LEU A 168 10.02 5.94 -11.90
C LEU A 168 10.62 5.01 -12.95
N SER A 169 11.81 5.34 -13.45
CA SER A 169 12.62 4.38 -14.18
C SER A 169 13.36 3.52 -13.17
N ASN A 170 13.15 2.21 -13.26
CA ASN A 170 13.80 1.26 -12.35
C ASN A 170 15.27 0.98 -12.75
N GLY A 171 15.77 1.61 -13.81
CA GLY A 171 17.16 1.47 -14.28
C GLY A 171 17.45 0.14 -14.97
N ASP A 172 16.43 -0.70 -15.16
CA ASP A 172 16.49 -1.90 -15.96
C ASP A 172 16.33 -1.51 -17.42
N THR A 173 17.44 -1.53 -18.16
CA THR A 173 17.48 -1.11 -19.59
C THR A 173 18.28 -2.08 -20.45
N ASP A 174 18.72 -3.19 -19.89
CA ASP A 174 19.62 -4.16 -20.53
C ASP A 174 19.04 -5.57 -20.30
N ASP A 175 19.13 -6.46 -21.29
CA ASP A 175 18.65 -7.87 -21.23
C ASP A 175 19.44 -8.73 -20.21
N THR A 176 20.10 -8.12 -19.22
CA THR A 176 20.84 -8.75 -18.14
C THR A 176 20.50 -8.11 -16.80
N LEU A 177 19.52 -8.70 -16.12
CA LEU A 177 18.92 -8.17 -14.89
C LEU A 177 19.86 -8.07 -13.68
N SER A 178 19.65 -7.03 -12.87
CA SER A 178 20.02 -7.01 -11.45
C SER A 178 18.87 -7.56 -10.62
N TYR A 179 19.11 -8.66 -9.90
CA TYR A 179 18.18 -9.40 -9.02
C TYR A 179 17.60 -8.58 -7.83
N ASP A 180 17.74 -7.26 -7.82
CA ASP A 180 17.30 -6.37 -6.74
C ASP A 180 16.19 -5.38 -7.14
N SER A 181 15.64 -5.50 -8.34
CA SER A 181 14.66 -4.58 -8.93
C SER A 181 13.48 -5.35 -9.59
N THR A 182 12.36 -4.70 -9.94
CA THR A 182 11.24 -5.35 -10.64
C THR A 182 11.51 -5.49 -12.14
N ASP A 183 10.97 -6.53 -12.77
CA ASP A 183 11.13 -6.87 -14.20
C ASP A 183 10.58 -5.82 -15.21
N PHE A 184 10.18 -4.62 -14.73
CA PHE A 184 9.59 -3.55 -15.52
C PHE A 184 10.50 -2.32 -15.55
N ASN A 185 10.49 -1.66 -16.70
CA ASN A 185 11.36 -0.53 -17.00
C ASN A 185 10.78 0.81 -16.52
N ALA A 186 9.44 0.91 -16.44
CA ALA A 186 8.74 2.12 -15.98
C ALA A 186 7.54 1.81 -15.08
N ILE A 187 7.32 2.69 -14.11
CA ILE A 187 6.29 2.55 -13.08
C ILE A 187 5.52 3.86 -12.91
N LYS A 188 4.19 3.76 -12.85
CA LYS A 188 3.26 4.85 -12.53
C LYS A 188 2.32 4.43 -11.41
N THR A 189 1.92 5.38 -10.56
CA THR A 189 0.95 5.14 -9.48
C THR A 189 -0.20 6.12 -9.54
N GLY A 190 -1.36 5.70 -9.06
CA GLY A 190 -2.57 6.52 -9.08
C GLY A 190 -3.70 5.90 -8.28
N VAL A 191 -4.72 6.69 -7.97
CA VAL A 191 -5.89 6.21 -7.21
C VAL A 191 -7.17 6.59 -7.91
N ALA A 192 -8.09 5.62 -7.99
CA ALA A 192 -9.46 5.84 -8.37
C ALA A 192 -10.33 6.00 -7.11
N THR A 193 -11.16 7.03 -7.07
CA THR A 193 -12.11 7.27 -5.97
C THR A 193 -13.53 7.02 -6.47
N LEU A 194 -14.21 6.05 -5.86
CA LEU A 194 -15.56 5.63 -6.18
C LEU A 194 -16.51 6.22 -5.15
N ASN A 195 -17.34 7.19 -5.56
CA ASN A 195 -18.36 7.77 -4.69
C ASN A 195 -19.64 6.92 -4.78
N VAL A 196 -20.12 6.43 -3.63
CA VAL A 196 -21.26 5.53 -3.55
C VAL A 196 -22.33 6.01 -2.57
N VAL A 197 -23.55 5.54 -2.78
CA VAL A 197 -24.68 5.75 -1.88
C VAL A 197 -25.16 4.40 -1.36
N GLU A 198 -25.38 4.33 -0.05
CA GLU A 198 -25.89 3.14 0.64
C GLU A 198 -27.13 2.57 -0.07
N GLY A 199 -27.12 1.27 -0.31
CA GLY A 199 -28.19 0.52 -0.94
C GLY A 199 -28.25 0.64 -2.47
N GLN A 200 -27.41 1.46 -3.11
CA GLN A 200 -27.31 1.52 -4.57
C GLN A 200 -26.39 0.42 -5.10
N THR A 201 -26.71 -0.08 -6.30
CA THR A 201 -25.89 -1.05 -7.03
C THR A 201 -25.10 -0.34 -8.13
N TYR A 202 -23.83 -0.72 -8.27
CA TYR A 202 -22.89 -0.17 -9.23
C TYR A 202 -22.20 -1.29 -10.01
N GLU A 203 -21.77 -0.97 -11.23
CA GLU A 203 -20.85 -1.79 -12.02
C GLU A 203 -19.46 -1.12 -12.06
N LEU A 204 -18.49 -1.71 -11.37
CA LEU A 204 -17.09 -1.32 -11.42
C LEU A 204 -16.34 -2.18 -12.44
N LYS A 205 -15.75 -1.56 -13.45
CA LYS A 205 -14.86 -2.24 -14.40
C LYS A 205 -13.43 -1.73 -14.24
N ILE A 206 -12.49 -2.66 -14.11
CA ILE A 206 -11.05 -2.40 -14.09
C ILE A 206 -10.45 -3.23 -15.22
N VAL A 207 -9.72 -2.60 -16.12
CA VAL A 207 -9.20 -3.24 -17.33
C VAL A 207 -7.82 -2.70 -17.69
N ILE A 208 -6.96 -3.58 -18.19
CA ILE A 208 -5.68 -3.30 -18.86
C ILE A 208 -5.69 -4.02 -20.21
N ALA A 209 -5.07 -3.46 -21.24
CA ALA A 209 -4.96 -4.11 -22.55
C ALA A 209 -3.71 -3.63 -23.30
N ASP A 210 -3.25 -4.47 -24.22
CA ASP A 210 -2.19 -4.15 -25.17
C ASP A 210 -2.71 -3.22 -26.26
N PHE A 211 -1.88 -2.27 -26.69
CA PHE A 211 -2.23 -1.35 -27.77
C PHE A 211 -1.24 -1.40 -28.93
N GLY A 212 -1.75 -1.48 -30.15
CA GLY A 212 -0.91 -1.41 -31.35
C GLY A 212 -0.09 -2.67 -31.68
N ASP A 213 0.52 -3.33 -30.71
CA ASP A 213 1.13 -4.66 -30.86
C ASP A 213 0.99 -5.51 -29.58
N SER A 214 1.44 -6.78 -29.61
CA SER A 214 1.31 -7.74 -28.50
C SER A 214 2.68 -8.21 -27.98
N ASN A 215 3.72 -7.41 -28.20
CA ASN A 215 5.08 -7.67 -27.71
C ASN A 215 5.32 -6.78 -26.50
N TYR A 216 5.97 -7.34 -25.47
CA TYR A 216 6.11 -6.72 -24.16
C TYR A 216 4.76 -6.56 -23.48
N ASN A 217 4.74 -6.68 -22.15
CA ASN A 217 3.50 -6.69 -21.41
C ASN A 217 3.54 -5.66 -20.28
N SER A 218 2.35 -5.21 -19.91
CA SER A 218 2.14 -4.32 -18.78
C SER A 218 1.34 -5.00 -17.69
N ALA A 219 1.50 -4.51 -16.47
CA ALA A 219 0.77 -5.00 -15.32
C ALA A 219 0.19 -3.88 -14.47
N LEU A 220 -0.99 -4.15 -13.93
CA LEU A 220 -1.72 -3.34 -13.00
C LEU A 220 -1.82 -4.06 -11.66
N MET A 221 -1.16 -3.52 -10.65
CA MET A 221 -1.30 -3.95 -9.25
C MET A 221 -2.38 -3.16 -8.53
N ILE A 222 -3.18 -3.84 -7.73
CA ILE A 222 -4.24 -3.26 -6.91
C ILE A 222 -4.01 -3.60 -5.44
N GLY A 223 -3.89 -2.57 -4.59
CA GLY A 223 -3.74 -2.73 -3.14
C GLY A 223 -5.08 -2.72 -2.40
N SER A 224 -5.15 -3.38 -1.24
CA SER A 224 -6.25 -3.22 -0.27
C SER A 224 -5.80 -2.35 0.91
N ASP A 225 -6.71 -1.53 1.44
CA ASP A 225 -6.46 -0.55 2.50
C ASP A 225 -5.64 -1.12 3.68
N ALA A 226 -4.36 -0.79 3.72
CA ALA A 226 -3.50 -1.00 4.88
C ALA A 226 -2.67 0.26 5.12
N LEU A 227 -3.36 1.32 5.54
CA LEU A 227 -2.74 2.50 6.10
C LEU A 227 -2.11 2.18 7.47
N PHE A 228 -1.12 2.97 7.88
CA PHE A 228 -0.48 2.87 9.21
C PHE A 228 -1.43 3.46 10.26
N CYS A 229 -1.86 2.66 11.25
CA CYS A 229 -2.91 3.08 12.19
C CYS A 229 -2.62 2.76 13.66
N PHE A 230 -3.10 3.64 14.53
CA PHE A 230 -3.28 3.38 15.97
C PHE A 230 -4.71 2.89 16.24
N ALA A 231 -4.89 1.92 17.14
CA ALA A 231 -6.24 1.57 17.58
C ALA A 231 -6.79 2.62 18.57
N ARG A 232 -8.13 2.75 18.63
CA ARG A 232 -8.82 3.55 19.64
C ARG A 232 -8.30 3.28 21.05
N GLY A 233 -8.17 4.34 21.83
CA GLY A 233 -7.69 4.31 23.21
C GLY A 233 -6.17 4.29 23.34
N THR A 234 -5.42 4.15 22.25
CA THR A 234 -3.96 4.30 22.24
C THR A 234 -3.59 5.69 22.74
N LEU A 235 -2.82 5.76 23.80
CA LEU A 235 -2.32 7.02 24.35
C LEU A 235 -1.13 7.54 23.55
N ILE A 236 -1.22 8.80 23.12
CA ILE A 236 -0.18 9.52 22.39
C ILE A 236 0.35 10.64 23.30
N GLU A 237 1.68 10.78 23.40
CA GLU A 237 2.26 11.83 24.23
C GLU A 237 2.06 13.21 23.61
N THR A 238 1.40 14.09 24.37
CA THR A 238 1.15 15.48 23.99
C THR A 238 1.87 16.46 24.92
N ALA A 239 1.78 17.75 24.63
CA ALA A 239 2.33 18.81 25.48
C ALA A 239 1.85 18.73 26.94
N ASP A 240 0.60 18.30 27.14
CA ASP A 240 -0.05 18.22 28.46
C ASP A 240 -0.09 16.79 29.02
N GLY A 241 0.68 15.87 28.43
CA GLY A 241 0.77 14.46 28.80
C GLY A 241 0.03 13.51 27.84
N PRO A 242 -0.06 12.23 28.18
CA PRO A 242 -0.72 11.21 27.35
C PRO A 242 -2.19 11.52 27.10
N ARG A 243 -2.62 11.52 25.84
CA ARG A 243 -4.02 11.65 25.44
C ARG A 243 -4.43 10.49 24.51
N PRO A 244 -5.65 9.95 24.63
CA PRO A 244 -6.11 8.93 23.70
C PRO A 244 -6.21 9.51 22.29
N VAL A 245 -5.78 8.73 21.28
CA VAL A 245 -5.65 9.18 19.89
C VAL A 245 -6.95 9.75 19.32
N GLU A 246 -8.10 9.18 19.67
CA GLU A 246 -9.43 9.65 19.25
C GLU A 246 -9.83 11.01 19.82
N SER A 247 -9.10 11.53 20.81
CA SER A 247 -9.33 12.84 21.41
C SER A 247 -8.49 13.95 20.80
N LEU A 248 -7.51 13.60 19.95
CA LEU A 248 -6.67 14.57 19.27
C LEU A 248 -7.46 15.32 18.20
N LYS A 249 -7.01 16.52 17.86
CA LYS A 249 -7.57 17.37 16.81
C LYS A 249 -6.44 18.10 16.08
N PRO A 250 -6.68 18.54 14.83
CA PRO A 250 -5.75 19.45 14.16
C PRO A 250 -5.36 20.64 15.07
N GLY A 251 -4.06 20.92 15.15
CA GLY A 251 -3.45 21.92 16.02
C GLY A 251 -3.04 21.42 17.41
N ASP A 252 -3.47 20.24 17.87
CA ASP A 252 -3.00 19.67 19.14
C ASP A 252 -1.49 19.36 19.07
N LEU A 253 -0.74 19.73 20.10
CA LEU A 253 0.71 19.56 20.13
C LEU A 253 1.11 18.16 20.63
N VAL A 254 1.60 17.32 19.72
CA VAL A 254 2.13 15.98 20.00
C VAL A 254 3.65 16.04 20.16
N LYS A 255 4.17 15.28 21.13
CA LYS A 255 5.61 15.13 21.34
C LYS A 255 6.18 14.18 20.28
N THR A 256 7.11 14.70 19.50
CA THR A 256 7.89 13.95 18.51
C THR A 256 9.30 13.70 19.02
N ARG A 257 9.97 12.69 18.47
CA ARG A 257 11.34 12.32 18.86
C ARG A 257 12.36 13.39 18.46
N ASP A 258 12.28 13.87 17.22
CA ASP A 258 13.36 14.66 16.63
C ASP A 258 13.08 16.17 16.65
N ASN A 259 11.81 16.57 16.55
CA ASN A 259 11.42 17.97 16.32
C ASN A 259 10.59 18.59 17.46
N GLY A 260 10.61 17.98 18.65
CA GLY A 260 9.91 18.49 19.83
C GLY A 260 8.39 18.40 19.72
N LEU A 261 7.67 19.40 20.20
CA LEU A 261 6.21 19.46 20.09
C LEU A 261 5.82 19.91 18.68
N LYS A 262 5.00 19.10 18.00
CA LYS A 262 4.50 19.36 16.65
C LYS A 262 2.98 19.37 16.63
N PRO A 263 2.34 20.33 15.93
CA PRO A 263 0.90 20.34 15.78
C PRO A 263 0.48 19.15 14.91
N VAL A 264 -0.54 18.41 15.36
CA VAL A 264 -1.24 17.46 14.50
C VAL A 264 -1.84 18.26 13.35
N GLU A 265 -1.53 17.87 12.13
CA GLU A 265 -2.04 18.55 10.94
C GLU A 265 -3.38 17.94 10.53
N TRP A 266 -3.52 16.63 10.66
CA TRP A 266 -4.76 15.93 10.37
C TRP A 266 -4.94 14.66 11.22
N LEU A 267 -6.21 14.33 11.50
CA LEU A 267 -6.58 13.10 12.20
C LEU A 267 -7.67 12.34 11.40
N GLY A 268 -7.32 11.17 10.89
CA GLY A 268 -8.25 10.26 10.21
C GLY A 268 -8.78 9.17 11.10
N MET A 269 -9.95 8.62 10.75
CA MET A 269 -10.51 7.44 11.41
C MET A 269 -11.13 6.46 10.41
N THR A 270 -10.86 5.17 10.61
CA THR A 270 -11.40 4.06 9.82
C THR A 270 -11.86 2.94 10.74
N HIS A 271 -13.06 2.39 10.53
CA HIS A 271 -13.54 1.21 11.26
C HIS A 271 -13.31 -0.08 10.48
N VAL A 272 -12.86 -1.13 11.15
CA VAL A 272 -12.75 -2.49 10.61
C VAL A 272 -13.59 -3.42 11.50
N ASP A 273 -14.68 -3.95 10.95
CA ASP A 273 -15.64 -4.75 11.71
C ASP A 273 -15.12 -6.15 12.08
N ALA A 274 -15.73 -6.77 13.09
CA ALA A 274 -15.31 -8.08 13.61
C ALA A 274 -15.41 -9.21 12.57
N HIS A 275 -16.41 -9.16 11.69
CA HIS A 275 -16.62 -10.17 10.65
C HIS A 275 -15.47 -10.14 9.66
N ARG A 276 -15.05 -8.94 9.23
CA ARG A 276 -13.88 -8.74 8.36
C ARG A 276 -12.60 -9.26 9.00
N LEU A 277 -12.40 -9.08 10.31
CA LEU A 277 -11.23 -9.60 11.01
C LEU A 277 -11.27 -11.13 11.18
N ALA A 278 -12.46 -11.72 11.31
CA ALA A 278 -12.64 -13.17 11.37
C ALA A 278 -12.37 -13.83 10.00
N ASP A 279 -12.90 -13.23 8.92
CA ASP A 279 -12.69 -13.71 7.54
C ASP A 279 -11.27 -13.48 7.06
N GLN A 280 -10.61 -12.41 7.53
CA GLN A 280 -9.27 -12.04 7.14
C GLN A 280 -8.35 -11.92 8.37
N PRO A 281 -7.93 -13.04 9.00
CA PRO A 281 -7.16 -13.04 10.24
C PRO A 281 -5.82 -12.31 10.18
N LYS A 282 -5.35 -12.03 8.98
CA LYS A 282 -4.10 -11.32 8.73
C LYS A 282 -4.28 -9.79 8.60
N LEU A 283 -5.53 -9.28 8.62
CA LEU A 283 -5.88 -7.89 8.90
C LEU A 283 -5.99 -7.63 10.41
N CYS A 284 -5.99 -8.69 11.22
CA CYS A 284 -6.03 -8.58 12.67
C CYS A 284 -4.93 -7.64 13.17
N PRO A 285 -5.27 -6.72 14.09
CA PRO A 285 -4.29 -5.85 14.71
C PRO A 285 -3.14 -6.66 15.32
N VAL A 286 -1.97 -6.01 15.36
CA VAL A 286 -0.84 -6.52 16.14
C VAL A 286 -0.93 -5.89 17.54
N ARG A 287 -1.03 -6.74 18.56
CA ARG A 287 -0.86 -6.36 19.96
C ARG A 287 0.60 -6.55 20.34
N ILE A 288 1.22 -5.45 20.77
CA ILE A 288 2.53 -5.42 21.39
C ILE A 288 2.28 -5.30 22.88
N CYS A 289 2.48 -6.39 23.63
CA CYS A 289 2.25 -6.41 25.07
C CYS A 289 3.19 -5.44 25.80
N ALA A 290 2.73 -4.92 26.94
CA ALA A 290 3.55 -4.09 27.81
C ALA A 290 4.94 -4.70 28.07
N GLY A 291 6.00 -3.92 27.83
CA GLY A 291 7.39 -4.32 27.99
C GLY A 291 8.00 -5.21 26.92
N ALA A 292 7.28 -5.55 25.84
CA ALA A 292 7.78 -6.46 24.80
C ALA A 292 8.93 -5.89 23.94
N LEU A 293 9.09 -4.57 23.83
CA LEU A 293 10.07 -3.94 22.94
C LEU A 293 11.44 -3.74 23.60
N GLY A 294 11.48 -3.62 24.93
CA GLY A 294 12.70 -3.34 25.71
C GLY A 294 12.47 -2.26 26.75
N GLN A 295 13.48 -1.43 27.00
CA GLN A 295 13.44 -0.38 28.02
C GLN A 295 13.84 0.99 27.46
N SER A 296 13.22 2.05 27.97
CA SER A 296 13.62 3.44 27.75
C SER A 296 14.96 3.75 28.41
N ALA A 297 15.53 4.93 28.11
CA ALA A 297 16.77 5.39 28.75
C ALA A 297 16.62 5.53 30.28
N ASP A 298 15.40 5.81 30.75
CA ASP A 298 15.07 5.95 32.17
C ASP A 298 14.71 4.60 32.84
N GLY A 299 14.84 3.49 32.10
CA GLY A 299 14.60 2.13 32.60
C GLY A 299 13.14 1.66 32.57
N GLU A 300 12.23 2.45 32.01
CA GLU A 300 10.82 2.06 31.86
C GLU A 300 10.65 1.02 30.75
N SER A 301 9.88 -0.03 31.02
CA SER A 301 9.56 -1.05 30.03
C SER A 301 8.62 -0.51 28.95
N LEU A 302 8.92 -0.83 27.68
CA LEU A 302 8.19 -0.33 26.52
C LEU A 302 7.50 -1.47 25.74
N PRO A 303 6.26 -1.25 25.25
CA PRO A 303 5.37 -0.13 25.59
C PRO A 303 4.95 -0.19 27.08
N THR A 304 4.49 0.94 27.63
CA THR A 304 4.07 1.04 29.05
C THR A 304 2.74 0.34 29.33
N ARG A 305 1.91 0.19 28.29
CA ARG A 305 0.69 -0.61 28.25
C ARG A 305 0.67 -1.38 26.93
N ASP A 306 -0.26 -2.31 26.78
CA ASP A 306 -0.46 -2.99 25.51
C ASP A 306 -0.75 -1.96 24.40
N LEU A 307 0.11 -1.96 23.39
CA LEU A 307 -0.02 -1.11 22.21
C LEU A 307 -0.66 -1.93 21.09
N ILE A 308 -1.76 -1.43 20.54
CA ILE A 308 -2.49 -2.09 19.44
C ILE A 308 -2.39 -1.21 18.20
N VAL A 309 -1.84 -1.78 17.14
CA VAL A 309 -1.59 -1.07 15.88
C VAL A 309 -2.00 -1.91 14.67
N SER A 310 -2.16 -1.26 13.51
CA SER A 310 -2.36 -1.99 12.26
C SER A 310 -1.11 -2.82 11.91
N PRO A 311 -1.25 -3.94 11.17
CA PRO A 311 -0.13 -4.83 10.88
C PRO A 311 1.10 -4.14 10.24
N GLN A 312 0.86 -3.14 9.39
CA GLN A 312 1.94 -2.43 8.69
C GLN A 312 2.51 -1.24 9.46
N HIS A 313 1.86 -0.81 10.56
CA HIS A 313 2.32 0.29 11.37
C HIS A 313 3.75 0.03 11.87
N ARG A 314 4.66 0.97 11.64
CA ARG A 314 6.07 0.76 11.93
C ARG A 314 6.45 1.21 13.33
N VAL A 315 7.21 0.35 13.97
CA VAL A 315 7.82 0.56 15.28
C VAL A 315 9.29 0.91 15.08
N LEU A 316 9.78 1.88 15.84
CA LEU A 316 11.20 2.20 15.83
C LEU A 316 12.00 1.10 16.54
N VAL A 317 12.88 0.46 15.79
CA VAL A 317 13.90 -0.44 16.32
C VAL A 317 15.19 0.34 16.48
N ARG A 318 15.71 0.38 17.71
CA ARG A 318 16.97 1.02 18.06
C ARG A 318 17.92 -0.03 18.65
N SER A 319 18.88 -0.52 17.86
CA SER A 319 19.83 -1.54 18.35
C SER A 319 21.19 -1.55 17.65
N LYS A 320 22.19 -2.16 18.32
CA LYS A 320 23.50 -2.47 17.70
C LYS A 320 23.37 -3.43 16.51
N ILE A 321 22.32 -4.26 16.49
CA ILE A 321 22.04 -5.18 15.38
C ILE A 321 21.56 -4.39 14.17
N ALA A 322 20.66 -3.42 14.36
CA ALA A 322 20.22 -2.49 13.31
C ALA A 322 21.41 -1.73 12.72
N ASN A 323 22.30 -1.20 13.57
CA ASN A 323 23.52 -0.51 13.14
C ASN A 323 24.41 -1.36 12.23
N ARG A 324 24.59 -2.64 12.55
CA ARG A 324 25.36 -3.58 11.72
C ARG A 324 24.67 -3.99 10.42
N MET A 325 23.37 -3.73 10.28
CA MET A 325 22.57 -4.16 9.13
C MET A 325 22.25 -3.04 8.14
N ALA A 326 22.22 -1.79 8.60
CA ALA A 326 21.81 -0.65 7.80
C ALA A 326 22.68 0.59 8.02
N ASP A 327 23.84 0.43 8.65
CA ASP A 327 24.78 1.52 8.97
C ASP A 327 24.13 2.68 9.76
N THR A 328 23.02 2.40 10.44
CA THR A 328 22.32 3.29 11.35
C THR A 328 21.73 2.52 12.53
N PRO A 329 21.79 3.06 13.76
CA PRO A 329 21.22 2.40 14.93
C PRO A 329 19.70 2.33 14.92
N GLU A 330 19.01 3.12 14.10
CA GLU A 330 17.57 3.38 14.16
C GLU A 330 16.90 3.09 12.82
N VAL A 331 15.91 2.19 12.84
CA VAL A 331 15.19 1.73 11.65
C VAL A 331 13.72 1.53 11.97
N LEU A 332 12.83 1.76 11.00
CA LEU A 332 11.38 1.55 11.15
C LEU A 332 10.98 0.17 10.60
N VAL A 333 10.35 -0.64 11.46
CA VAL A 333 9.99 -2.04 11.16
C VAL A 333 8.48 -2.24 11.32
N PRO A 334 7.76 -2.80 10.32
CA PRO A 334 6.34 -3.09 10.44
C PRO A 334 6.04 -4.03 11.61
N ALA A 335 5.00 -3.72 12.40
CA ALA A 335 4.62 -4.49 13.60
C ALA A 335 4.39 -5.98 13.31
N ILE A 336 3.80 -6.32 12.16
CA ILE A 336 3.58 -7.70 11.73
C ILE A 336 4.88 -8.52 11.60
N ARG A 337 6.00 -7.86 11.34
CA ARG A 337 7.31 -8.53 11.24
C ARG A 337 7.92 -8.80 12.61
N LEU A 338 7.38 -8.18 13.67
CA LEU A 338 7.85 -8.35 15.05
C LEU A 338 7.13 -9.48 15.80
N THR A 339 6.13 -10.13 15.22
CA THR A 339 5.31 -11.16 15.90
C THR A 339 6.07 -12.44 16.27
N ASP A 340 7.28 -12.64 15.73
CA ASP A 340 8.15 -13.73 16.17
C ASP A 340 8.84 -13.42 17.52
N LEU A 341 8.78 -12.16 17.98
CA LEU A 341 9.32 -11.74 19.27
C LEU A 341 8.34 -12.05 20.41
N PRO A 342 8.84 -12.43 21.60
CA PRO A 342 7.98 -12.69 22.75
C PRO A 342 7.11 -11.47 23.12
N GLY A 343 5.82 -11.70 23.34
CA GLY A 343 4.87 -10.65 23.73
C GLY A 343 4.36 -9.80 22.58
N ILE A 344 4.57 -10.19 21.32
CA ILE A 344 4.01 -9.51 20.16
C ILE A 344 3.20 -10.52 19.35
N GLU A 345 1.91 -10.27 19.15
CA GLU A 345 1.03 -11.21 18.45
C GLU A 345 -0.05 -10.49 17.65
N GLN A 346 -0.56 -11.15 16.61
CA GLN A 346 -1.83 -10.74 16.01
C GLN A 346 -2.97 -11.26 16.89
N TYR A 347 -4.01 -10.44 17.07
CA TYR A 347 -5.20 -10.87 17.81
C TYR A 347 -6.49 -10.39 17.12
N SER A 348 -7.55 -11.19 17.25
CA SER A 348 -8.86 -10.88 16.67
C SER A 348 -9.78 -10.24 17.71
N PRO A 349 -10.03 -8.92 17.67
CA PRO A 349 -11.00 -8.28 18.57
C PRO A 349 -12.44 -8.67 18.21
N GLU A 350 -13.24 -9.01 19.22
CA GLU A 350 -14.62 -9.49 19.06
C GLU A 350 -15.59 -8.45 18.46
N GLN A 351 -15.28 -7.15 18.59
CA GLN A 351 -16.13 -6.05 18.16
C GLN A 351 -15.56 -5.29 16.95
N GLY A 352 -14.48 -5.80 16.34
CA GLY A 352 -13.73 -5.04 15.36
C GLY A 352 -12.75 -4.06 16.02
N VAL A 353 -12.22 -3.14 15.22
CA VAL A 353 -11.24 -2.15 15.65
C VAL A 353 -11.50 -0.81 14.95
N ASP A 354 -11.43 0.27 15.72
CA ASP A 354 -11.39 1.63 15.20
C ASP A 354 -9.94 2.06 15.10
N TYR A 355 -9.52 2.42 13.90
CA TYR A 355 -8.17 2.86 13.57
C TYR A 355 -8.12 4.37 13.39
N PHE A 356 -7.03 4.98 13.86
CA PHE A 356 -6.77 6.41 13.76
C PHE A 356 -5.41 6.69 13.10
N HIS A 357 -5.36 7.76 12.31
CA HIS A 357 -4.18 8.21 11.58
C HIS A 357 -3.81 9.62 12.02
N ILE A 358 -2.55 9.85 12.35
CA ILE A 358 -2.06 11.18 12.74
C ILE A 358 -1.07 11.63 11.68
N LEU A 359 -1.34 12.78 11.06
CA LEU A 359 -0.44 13.40 10.08
C LEU A 359 0.20 14.65 10.67
N PHE A 360 1.44 14.92 10.26
CA PHE A 360 2.20 16.14 10.55
C PHE A 360 2.72 16.74 9.25
N ASP A 361 3.34 17.92 9.33
CA ASP A 361 4.05 18.58 8.21
C ASP A 361 5.19 17.74 7.64
N ARG A 362 5.68 16.76 8.41
CA ARG A 362 6.73 15.80 8.04
C ARG A 362 6.40 14.43 8.61
N HIS A 363 7.10 13.41 8.12
CA HIS A 363 7.09 12.13 8.82
C HIS A 363 7.78 12.29 10.19
N GLU A 364 7.01 12.13 11.25
CA GLU A 364 7.48 12.21 12.63
C GLU A 364 7.46 10.83 13.29
N ILE A 365 8.40 10.60 14.22
CA ILE A 365 8.33 9.51 15.20
C ILE A 365 7.65 10.06 16.45
N VAL A 366 6.53 9.45 16.83
CA VAL A 366 5.72 9.81 18.01
C VAL A 366 5.92 8.79 19.14
N TYR A 367 5.39 9.12 20.31
CA TYR A 367 5.37 8.22 21.45
C TYR A 367 3.94 7.71 21.67
N SER A 368 3.70 6.44 21.38
CA SER A 368 2.41 5.75 21.57
C SER A 368 2.54 4.68 22.66
N GLU A 369 1.78 4.81 23.75
CA GLU A 369 1.95 3.99 24.96
C GLU A 369 3.43 3.96 25.42
N GLY A 370 4.10 5.11 25.35
CA GLY A 370 5.53 5.29 25.64
C GLY A 370 6.50 4.72 24.60
N ALA A 371 6.06 3.81 23.72
CA ALA A 371 6.88 3.25 22.65
C ALA A 371 7.00 4.21 21.47
N GLN A 372 8.10 4.09 20.71
CA GLN A 372 8.36 4.94 19.55
C GLN A 372 7.84 4.31 18.27
N THR A 373 6.94 5.03 17.60
CA THR A 373 6.20 4.57 16.42
C THR A 373 6.10 5.67 15.39
N GLU A 374 5.79 5.31 14.15
CA GLU A 374 5.60 6.30 13.09
C GLU A 374 4.26 7.04 13.20
N SER A 375 4.28 8.31 12.79
CA SER A 375 3.06 8.99 12.31
C SER A 375 2.73 8.52 10.89
N LEU A 376 1.61 8.99 10.33
CA LEU A 376 1.26 8.70 8.95
C LEU A 376 2.36 9.21 8.02
N TYR A 377 3.11 8.29 7.42
CA TYR A 377 4.09 8.61 6.40
C TYR A 377 3.39 8.83 5.07
N THR A 378 3.17 10.10 4.71
CA THR A 378 2.65 10.50 3.40
C THR A 378 3.78 10.54 2.37
N GLY A 379 4.31 9.37 2.00
CA GLY A 379 4.92 9.25 0.68
C GLY A 379 3.89 9.65 -0.40
N PRO A 380 4.30 9.97 -1.63
CA PRO A 380 3.38 10.35 -2.72
C PRO A 380 2.23 9.34 -2.93
N GLU A 381 2.41 8.09 -2.49
CA GLU A 381 1.46 6.97 -2.61
C GLU A 381 0.42 6.89 -1.49
N VAL A 382 0.66 7.48 -0.30
CA VAL A 382 -0.22 7.32 0.87
C VAL A 382 -1.33 8.37 0.92
N LEU A 383 -1.06 9.62 0.53
CA LEU A 383 -2.08 10.69 0.35
C LEU A 383 -3.17 10.27 -0.63
N LYS A 384 -2.72 9.49 -1.60
CA LYS A 384 -3.49 8.87 -2.66
C LYS A 384 -4.49 7.85 -2.09
N SER A 385 -4.14 7.08 -1.07
CA SER A 385 -4.98 6.03 -0.43
C SER A 385 -5.92 6.50 0.69
N LEU A 386 -6.04 7.80 0.94
CA LEU A 386 -6.96 8.38 1.91
C LEU A 386 -8.33 8.64 1.27
N SER A 387 -9.43 8.57 2.05
CA SER A 387 -10.78 8.87 1.53
C SER A 387 -10.86 10.24 0.85
N SER A 388 -11.83 10.48 -0.03
CA SER A 388 -12.00 11.79 -0.69
C SER A 388 -12.08 12.94 0.30
N GLU A 389 -12.79 12.74 1.41
CA GLU A 389 -12.99 13.76 2.44
C GLU A 389 -11.66 14.05 3.15
N ALA A 390 -10.93 13.00 3.52
CA ALA A 390 -9.60 13.10 4.11
C ALA A 390 -8.61 13.76 3.16
N ARG A 391 -8.64 13.40 1.87
CA ARG A 391 -7.77 13.94 0.84
C ARG A 391 -8.12 15.39 0.51
N GLU A 392 -9.38 15.76 0.40
CA GLU A 392 -9.84 17.14 0.20
C GLU A 392 -9.43 18.02 1.38
N GLU A 393 -9.61 17.52 2.61
CA GLU A 393 -9.19 18.20 3.83
C GLU A 393 -7.66 18.40 3.85
N ILE A 394 -6.88 17.34 3.60
CA ILE A 394 -5.42 17.42 3.56
C ILE A 394 -4.92 18.31 2.42
N SER A 395 -5.53 18.24 1.24
CA SER A 395 -5.15 19.07 0.08
C SER A 395 -5.48 20.55 0.32
N ALA A 396 -6.58 20.85 1.02
CA ALA A 396 -6.98 22.21 1.36
C ALA A 396 -6.12 22.82 2.47
N LEU A 397 -5.69 22.00 3.44
CA LEU A 397 -4.90 22.45 4.59
C LEU A 397 -3.39 22.45 4.31
N PHE A 398 -2.91 21.51 3.50
CA PHE A 398 -1.47 21.22 3.26
C PHE A 398 -1.17 21.02 1.77
N PRO A 399 -1.38 22.04 0.93
CA PRO A 399 -1.15 21.94 -0.52
C PRO A 399 0.28 21.51 -0.88
N GLU A 400 1.26 21.80 -0.03
CA GLU A 400 2.67 21.40 -0.18
C GLU A 400 2.95 19.91 0.00
N LEU A 401 2.08 19.16 0.69
CA LEU A 401 2.21 17.70 0.82
C LEU A 401 1.74 16.98 -0.46
N CYS A 402 0.94 17.65 -1.29
CA CYS A 402 0.46 17.15 -2.57
C CYS A 402 1.36 17.55 -3.76
N ASP A 403 2.49 18.24 -3.50
CA ASP A 403 3.44 18.63 -4.53
C ASP A 403 4.39 17.47 -4.86
N PRO A 404 4.36 16.92 -6.10
CA PRO A 404 5.23 15.82 -6.49
C PRO A 404 6.73 16.17 -6.45
N GLU A 405 7.12 17.46 -6.42
CA GLU A 405 8.51 17.87 -6.24
C GLU A 405 8.97 17.89 -4.76
N ASN A 406 8.04 17.73 -3.81
CA ASN A 406 8.31 17.81 -2.37
C ASN A 406 8.01 16.48 -1.66
N LEU A 407 8.67 15.42 -2.11
CA LEU A 407 8.51 14.07 -1.56
C LEU A 407 8.85 14.04 -0.06
N ALA A 408 7.86 13.72 0.78
CA ALA A 408 8.09 13.55 2.20
C ALA A 408 9.16 12.47 2.43
N GLN A 409 10.23 12.81 3.14
CA GLN A 409 11.25 11.83 3.51
C GLN A 409 10.82 11.07 4.77
N PRO A 410 11.12 9.77 4.86
CA PRO A 410 10.77 9.03 6.06
C PRO A 410 11.68 9.46 7.21
N ALA A 411 11.14 9.53 8.43
CA ALA A 411 11.89 9.92 9.62
C ALA A 411 13.14 9.07 9.83
N ARG A 412 13.09 7.79 9.46
CA ARG A 412 14.20 6.83 9.51
C ARG A 412 14.12 5.84 8.34
N PRO A 413 15.22 5.13 8.03
CA PRO A 413 15.20 4.09 7.01
C PRO A 413 14.15 3.01 7.30
N LEU A 414 13.39 2.70 6.25
CA LEU A 414 12.30 1.75 6.26
C LEU A 414 12.84 0.34 5.99
N PHE A 415 12.68 -0.60 6.93
CA PHE A 415 13.12 -1.98 6.69
C PHE A 415 12.08 -2.77 5.88
N VAL A 416 12.49 -3.25 4.71
CA VAL A 416 11.74 -4.23 3.89
C VAL A 416 11.58 -5.57 4.60
N ALA A 417 10.59 -6.36 4.18
CA ALA A 417 10.23 -7.63 4.79
C ALA A 417 11.43 -8.58 5.02
N LYS A 418 12.33 -8.72 4.03
CA LYS A 418 13.52 -9.60 4.13
C LYS A 418 14.53 -9.10 5.16
N LYS A 419 14.79 -7.78 5.21
CA LYS A 419 15.70 -7.16 6.18
C LYS A 419 15.09 -7.21 7.59
N ALA A 420 13.80 -6.92 7.74
CA ALA A 420 13.06 -7.02 8.99
C ALA A 420 13.10 -8.44 9.57
N ARG A 421 12.83 -9.48 8.77
CA ARG A 421 12.91 -10.89 9.18
C ARG A 421 14.32 -11.26 9.70
N LYS A 422 15.37 -10.87 8.96
CA LYS A 422 16.76 -11.10 9.39
C LYS A 422 17.10 -10.35 10.69
N LEU A 423 16.59 -9.13 10.87
CA LEU A 423 16.78 -8.34 12.07
C LEU A 423 16.16 -9.04 13.28
N VAL A 424 14.91 -9.46 13.18
CA VAL A 424 14.17 -10.15 14.24
C VAL A 424 14.82 -11.48 14.59
N ALA A 425 15.19 -12.29 13.61
CA ALA A 425 15.91 -13.54 13.84
C ALA A 425 17.23 -13.34 14.61
N ARG A 426 17.97 -12.26 14.32
CA ARG A 426 19.21 -11.90 15.04
C ARG A 426 18.92 -11.44 16.46
N HIS A 427 17.84 -10.70 16.70
CA HIS A 427 17.43 -10.29 18.04
C HIS A 427 17.06 -11.49 18.91
N LEU A 428 16.29 -12.44 18.36
CA LEU A 428 15.96 -13.70 19.01
C LEU A 428 17.19 -14.53 19.34
N HIS A 429 18.06 -14.75 18.35
CA HIS A 429 19.28 -15.55 18.51
C HIS A 429 20.20 -14.97 19.60
N ASN A 430 20.36 -13.63 19.61
CA ASN A 430 21.24 -12.95 20.56
C ASN A 430 20.56 -12.62 21.90
N LYS A 431 19.25 -12.88 22.05
CA LYS A 431 18.43 -12.51 23.21
C LYS A 431 18.57 -11.03 23.57
N GLN A 432 18.59 -10.16 22.56
CA GLN A 432 18.71 -8.71 22.74
C GLN A 432 17.36 -8.04 22.45
N PRO A 433 16.92 -7.07 23.27
CA PRO A 433 15.71 -6.31 22.99
C PRO A 433 15.89 -5.48 21.71
N ILE A 434 14.78 -5.14 21.07
CA ILE A 434 14.76 -4.32 19.85
C ILE A 434 14.82 -2.82 20.15
N TYR A 435 14.59 -2.44 21.40
CA TYR A 435 14.76 -1.09 21.89
C TYR A 435 15.62 -1.10 23.16
N GLY A 436 16.71 -0.34 23.16
CA GLY A 436 17.57 -0.21 24.32
C GLY A 436 18.61 0.89 24.14
N ASP A 437 19.29 1.24 25.23
CA ASP A 437 20.29 2.30 25.15
C ASP A 437 21.57 1.82 24.46
N ILE A 438 21.89 2.46 23.35
CA ILE A 438 23.11 2.15 22.59
C ILE A 438 24.16 3.17 23.01
N THR A 439 25.06 2.78 23.90
CA THR A 439 26.38 3.42 23.92
C THR A 439 27.07 2.99 22.62
N LEU A 440 27.07 3.90 21.64
CA LEU A 440 27.72 3.73 20.34
C LEU A 440 29.23 3.80 20.48
#